data_AF-A0A7W1LV26-F1
#
_entry.id   AF-A0A7W1LV26-F1
#
_cell.length_a   1.000
_cell.length_b   1.000
_cell.length_c   1.000
_cell.angle_alpha   90.00
_cell.angle_beta   90.00
_cell.angle_gamma   90.00
#
_symmetry.space_group_name_H-M   'P 1'
#
loop_
_entity.id
_entity.type
_entity.pdbx_description
1 polymer ?
#
loop_
_entity_poly.entity_id
_entity_poly.type
_entity_poly.pdbx_seq_one_letter_code
_entity_poly.pdbx_strand_id
1 'polypeptide(L)'
;MSKKAIYIYGLRDPRTEEMRYVGASSRPQMRVSEHCAPKAVTKPTEKAAWLRELCGLGLRPDVVILEATMGDDWQERERWWIAHLKGKGARLTNSTRGGEGMTTVAGTPCSERRRRAISSALKGHPVSEKTRQKMRVAFDDSRLIDLYIMQKKGAKEIAAMLGVSDRPVLRRLHELGIARDLRAACVLRGYRGQKGIGTRAHAHKSHCKRGHAYTKENTYVQPNKGRACRACKKILRHTQEKAR
;
A
#
# COMPACT_ATOMS: atom_id res chain seq x y z
N MET A 1 -18.59 1.79 -19.75
CA MET A 1 -17.54 1.60 -18.71
C MET A 1 -16.29 1.08 -19.41
N SER A 2 -15.17 1.82 -19.40
CA SER A 2 -13.95 1.40 -20.10
C SER A 2 -13.37 0.12 -19.47
N LYS A 3 -13.18 -0.93 -20.28
CA LYS A 3 -12.55 -2.18 -19.87
C LYS A 3 -11.14 -1.87 -19.32
N LYS A 4 -10.85 -2.28 -18.09
CA LYS A 4 -9.52 -2.10 -17.48
C LYS A 4 -8.64 -3.29 -17.83
N ALA A 5 -7.40 -3.03 -18.23
CA ALA A 5 -6.41 -4.07 -18.46
C ALA A 5 -6.12 -4.83 -17.15
N ILE A 6 -6.11 -6.16 -17.24
CA ILE A 6 -5.71 -7.07 -16.17
C ILE A 6 -4.46 -7.79 -16.63
N TYR A 7 -3.45 -7.84 -15.77
CA TYR A 7 -2.19 -8.51 -16.05
C TYR A 7 -2.11 -9.80 -15.26
N ILE A 8 -1.82 -10.90 -15.94
CA ILE A 8 -1.38 -12.14 -15.32
C ILE A 8 0.11 -11.99 -15.04
N TYR A 9 0.48 -12.10 -13.78
CA TYR A 9 1.85 -11.92 -13.31
C TYR A 9 2.33 -13.15 -12.53
N GLY A 10 3.62 -13.41 -12.63
CA GLY A 10 4.35 -14.37 -11.84
C GLY A 10 5.23 -13.70 -10.79
N LEU A 11 5.45 -14.38 -9.66
CA LEU A 11 6.51 -14.05 -8.72
C LEU A 11 7.62 -15.08 -8.85
N ARG A 12 8.81 -14.60 -9.21
CA ARG A 12 10.02 -15.39 -9.38
C ARG A 12 10.92 -15.24 -8.16
N ASP A 13 11.49 -16.35 -7.69
CA ASP A 13 12.48 -16.32 -6.62
C ASP A 13 13.80 -15.75 -7.15
N PRO A 14 14.35 -14.67 -6.59
CA PRO A 14 15.57 -14.05 -7.07
C PRO A 14 16.83 -14.93 -6.86
N ARG A 15 16.74 -15.99 -6.04
CA ARG A 15 17.87 -16.88 -5.73
C ARG A 15 17.98 -18.04 -6.71
N THR A 16 16.84 -18.58 -7.11
CA THR A 16 16.75 -19.79 -7.95
C THR A 16 16.23 -19.51 -9.35
N GLU A 17 15.80 -18.27 -9.60
CA GLU A 17 15.07 -17.85 -10.81
C GLU A 17 13.81 -18.68 -11.12
N GLU A 18 13.36 -19.50 -10.15
CA GLU A 18 12.19 -20.34 -10.32
C GLU A 18 10.91 -19.53 -10.14
N MET A 19 9.92 -19.79 -10.99
CA MET A 19 8.58 -19.26 -10.80
C MET A 19 7.91 -19.95 -9.61
N ARG A 20 7.48 -19.17 -8.61
CA ARG A 20 6.94 -19.69 -7.35
C ARG A 20 5.47 -19.33 -7.14
N TYR A 21 4.96 -18.32 -7.83
CA TYR A 21 3.56 -17.91 -7.70
C TYR A 21 3.04 -17.30 -8.99
N VAL A 22 1.75 -17.49 -9.27
CA VAL A 22 1.04 -16.83 -10.38
C VAL A 22 -0.21 -16.17 -9.84
N GLY A 23 -0.53 -14.96 -10.31
CA GLY A 23 -1.77 -14.28 -9.98
C GLY A 23 -2.23 -13.28 -11.04
N ALA A 24 -3.46 -12.82 -10.94
CA ALA A 24 -3.99 -11.75 -11.78
C ALA A 24 -4.16 -10.42 -11.01
N SER A 25 -3.81 -9.29 -11.62
CA SER A 25 -4.06 -7.95 -11.07
C SER A 25 -3.97 -6.86 -12.15
N SER A 26 -4.71 -5.76 -11.97
CA SER A 26 -4.51 -4.54 -12.76
C SER A 26 -3.28 -3.72 -12.34
N ARG A 27 -2.68 -4.02 -11.16
CA ARG A 27 -1.53 -3.29 -10.59
C ARG A 27 -0.49 -4.25 -9.99
N PRO A 28 0.12 -5.14 -10.80
CA PRO A 28 0.98 -6.22 -10.33
C PRO A 28 2.17 -5.74 -9.49
N GLN A 29 2.84 -4.65 -9.91
CA GLN A 29 3.97 -4.05 -9.19
C GLN A 29 3.64 -3.67 -7.73
N MET A 30 2.46 -3.09 -7.49
CA MET A 30 2.05 -2.75 -6.13
C MET A 30 1.60 -3.98 -5.34
N ARG A 31 0.99 -4.94 -6.02
CA ARG A 31 0.47 -6.17 -5.41
C ARG A 31 1.58 -6.99 -4.74
N VAL A 32 2.81 -6.93 -5.26
CA VAL A 32 3.97 -7.59 -4.66
C VAL A 32 4.33 -7.00 -3.30
N SER A 33 4.25 -5.68 -3.17
CA SER A 33 4.40 -5.02 -1.87
C SER A 33 3.34 -5.47 -0.87
N GLU A 34 2.10 -5.70 -1.32
CA GLU A 34 1.02 -6.24 -0.47
C GLU A 34 1.30 -7.68 -0.03
N HIS A 35 1.87 -8.52 -0.90
CA HIS A 35 2.27 -9.88 -0.54
C HIS A 35 3.43 -9.92 0.46
N CYS A 36 4.36 -8.95 0.38
CA CYS A 36 5.48 -8.83 1.31
C CYS A 36 5.11 -8.13 2.63
N ALA A 37 3.88 -7.62 2.77
CA ALA A 37 3.46 -6.92 3.97
C ALA A 37 3.39 -7.87 5.18
N PRO A 38 3.68 -7.41 6.41
CA PRO A 38 3.67 -8.24 7.62
C PRO A 38 2.41 -9.10 7.77
N LYS A 39 1.23 -8.52 7.51
CA LYS A 39 -0.06 -9.21 7.60
C LYS A 39 -0.24 -10.36 6.60
N ALA A 40 0.49 -10.33 5.48
CA ALA A 40 0.43 -11.35 4.44
C ALA A 40 1.44 -12.48 4.72
N VAL A 41 2.66 -12.13 5.14
CA VAL A 41 3.73 -13.10 5.45
C VAL A 41 3.52 -13.84 6.78
N THR A 42 2.65 -13.36 7.68
CA THR A 42 2.31 -14.07 8.93
C THR A 42 1.27 -15.17 8.73
N LYS A 43 0.70 -15.33 7.53
CA LYS A 43 -0.31 -16.37 7.29
C LYS A 43 0.33 -17.76 7.22
N PRO A 44 -0.38 -18.82 7.65
CA PRO A 44 0.09 -20.20 7.54
C PRO A 44 -0.16 -20.74 6.13
N THR A 45 0.57 -20.23 5.13
CA THR A 45 0.48 -20.69 3.73
C THR A 45 1.87 -20.87 3.16
N GLU A 46 2.05 -21.83 2.24
CA GLU A 46 3.32 -22.09 1.53
C GLU A 46 3.91 -20.82 0.93
N LYS A 47 3.08 -20.01 0.25
CA LYS A 47 3.48 -18.71 -0.29
C LYS A 47 4.02 -17.77 0.80
N ALA A 48 3.33 -17.68 1.94
CA ALA A 48 3.74 -16.80 3.02
C ALA A 48 5.02 -17.29 3.73
N ALA A 49 5.22 -18.61 3.83
CA ALA A 49 6.46 -19.20 4.33
C ALA A 49 7.64 -18.85 3.42
N TRP A 50 7.48 -19.08 2.11
CA TRP A 50 8.48 -18.70 1.10
C TRP A 50 8.80 -17.19 1.11
N LEU A 51 7.78 -16.33 1.13
CA LEU A 51 7.98 -14.88 1.17
C LEU A 51 8.64 -14.41 2.48
N ARG A 52 8.34 -15.06 3.61
CA ARG A 52 8.96 -14.76 4.91
C ARG A 52 10.45 -15.07 4.89
N GLU A 53 10.83 -16.21 4.31
CA GLU A 53 12.23 -16.59 4.11
C GLU A 53 12.96 -15.55 3.25
N LEU A 54 12.41 -15.22 2.07
CA LEU A 54 12.98 -14.18 1.20
C LEU A 54 13.12 -12.84 1.90
N CYS A 55 12.08 -12.40 2.62
CA CYS A 55 12.12 -11.13 3.34
C CYS A 55 13.12 -11.14 4.50
N GLY A 56 13.30 -12.29 5.17
CA GLY A 56 14.32 -12.48 6.21
C GLY A 56 15.74 -12.31 5.70
N LEU A 57 15.99 -12.71 4.45
CA LEU A 57 17.26 -12.50 3.75
C LEU A 57 17.42 -11.09 3.16
N GLY A 58 16.44 -10.20 3.35
CA GLY A 58 16.43 -8.86 2.76
C GLY A 58 16.10 -8.83 1.26
N LEU A 59 15.72 -9.96 0.67
CA LEU A 59 15.38 -10.11 -0.74
C LEU A 59 13.89 -9.89 -1.00
N ARG A 60 13.53 -9.69 -2.27
CA ARG A 60 12.16 -9.53 -2.74
C ARG A 60 11.93 -10.39 -3.99
N PRO A 61 10.74 -10.95 -4.17
CA PRO A 61 10.43 -11.68 -5.39
C PRO A 61 10.37 -10.74 -6.59
N ASP A 62 10.86 -11.21 -7.74
CA ASP A 62 10.77 -10.48 -9.00
C ASP A 62 9.37 -10.63 -9.59
N VAL A 63 8.84 -9.51 -10.11
CA VAL A 63 7.52 -9.49 -10.76
C VAL A 63 7.71 -9.69 -12.25
N VAL A 64 7.21 -10.79 -12.78
CA VAL A 64 7.25 -11.08 -14.22
C VAL A 64 5.84 -10.99 -14.77
N ILE A 65 5.61 -10.17 -15.80
CA ILE A 65 4.32 -10.15 -16.49
C ILE A 65 4.30 -11.32 -17.47
N LEU A 66 3.37 -12.25 -17.29
CA LEU A 66 3.19 -13.40 -18.16
C LEU A 66 2.27 -13.06 -19.33
N GLU A 67 1.22 -12.29 -19.05
CA GLU A 67 0.23 -11.93 -20.07
C GLU A 67 -0.55 -10.66 -19.69
N ALA A 68 -0.91 -9.86 -20.68
CA ALA A 68 -1.84 -8.75 -20.52
C ALA A 68 -3.17 -9.10 -21.22
N THR A 69 -4.27 -9.07 -20.49
CA THR A 69 -5.61 -9.33 -21.02
C THR A 69 -6.52 -8.10 -20.88
N MET A 70 -7.40 -7.91 -21.85
CA MET A 70 -8.39 -6.84 -21.90
C MET A 70 -9.80 -7.42 -21.71
N GLY A 71 -10.18 -7.81 -20.49
CA GLY A 71 -11.55 -8.31 -20.25
C GLY A 71 -11.69 -9.27 -19.08
N ASP A 72 -12.79 -10.02 -19.11
CA ASP A 72 -13.25 -10.95 -18.07
C ASP A 72 -12.62 -12.35 -18.21
N ASP A 73 -11.67 -12.55 -19.14
CA ASP A 73 -11.05 -13.86 -19.39
C ASP A 73 -9.84 -14.15 -18.48
N TRP A 74 -9.52 -13.23 -17.56
CA TRP A 74 -8.35 -13.36 -16.70
C TRP A 74 -8.40 -14.62 -15.82
N GLN A 75 -9.59 -15.12 -15.45
CA GLN A 75 -9.74 -16.34 -14.67
C GLN A 75 -9.25 -17.57 -15.45
N GLU A 76 -9.59 -17.66 -16.74
CA GLU A 76 -9.16 -18.76 -17.60
C GLU A 76 -7.67 -18.71 -17.86
N ARG A 77 -7.15 -17.52 -18.15
CA ARG A 77 -5.72 -17.32 -18.37
C ARG A 77 -4.90 -17.61 -17.12
N GLU A 78 -5.35 -17.19 -15.93
CA GLU A 78 -4.67 -17.51 -14.66
C GLU A 78 -4.62 -19.02 -14.43
N ARG A 79 -5.74 -19.73 -14.63
CA ARG A 79 -5.79 -21.21 -14.51
C ARG A 79 -4.86 -21.89 -15.51
N TRP A 80 -4.87 -21.43 -16.76
CA TRP A 80 -4.03 -21.97 -17.82
C TRP A 80 -2.55 -21.81 -17.48
N TRP A 81 -2.12 -20.63 -17.04
CA TRP A 81 -0.72 -20.39 -16.66
C TRP A 81 -0.27 -21.22 -15.47
N ILE A 82 -1.13 -21.40 -14.46
CA ILE A 82 -0.83 -22.28 -13.31
C ILE A 82 -0.67 -23.73 -13.77
N ALA A 83 -1.59 -24.22 -14.61
CA ALA A 83 -1.53 -25.59 -15.14
C ALA A 83 -0.30 -25.80 -16.03
N HIS A 84 -0.02 -24.86 -16.94
CA HIS A 84 1.12 -24.88 -17.85
C HIS A 84 2.46 -24.91 -17.10
N LEU A 85 2.63 -24.03 -16.11
CA LEU A 85 3.85 -23.97 -15.32
C LEU A 85 4.02 -25.21 -14.43
N LYS A 86 2.93 -25.74 -13.85
CA LYS A 86 2.98 -27.02 -13.13
C LYS A 86 3.36 -28.18 -14.05
N GLY A 87 2.82 -28.21 -15.28
CA GLY A 87 3.19 -29.21 -16.30
C GLY A 87 4.66 -29.14 -16.71
N LYS A 88 5.25 -27.95 -16.68
CA LYS A 88 6.70 -27.74 -16.88
C LYS A 88 7.56 -28.06 -15.64
N GLY A 89 6.97 -28.57 -14.56
CA GLY A 89 7.69 -28.93 -13.33
C GLY A 89 7.90 -27.77 -12.34
N ALA A 90 7.27 -26.61 -12.55
CA ALA A 90 7.42 -25.48 -11.62
C ALA A 90 6.76 -25.76 -10.27
N ARG A 91 7.52 -25.56 -9.19
CA ARG A 91 7.07 -25.71 -7.80
C ARG A 91 6.29 -24.48 -7.33
N LEU A 92 5.09 -24.31 -7.88
CA LEU A 92 4.19 -23.20 -7.54
C LEU A 92 3.59 -23.36 -6.15
N THR A 93 3.63 -22.27 -5.38
CA THR A 93 3.04 -22.11 -4.04
C THR A 93 1.55 -21.75 -4.06
N ASN A 94 0.94 -21.71 -5.25
CA ASN A 94 -0.49 -21.44 -5.42
C ASN A 94 -1.31 -22.53 -4.72
N SER A 95 -2.04 -22.14 -3.66
CA SER A 95 -2.89 -23.05 -2.88
C SER A 95 -4.11 -23.58 -3.65
N THR A 96 -4.47 -22.97 -4.78
CA THR A 96 -5.66 -23.31 -5.55
C THR A 96 -5.37 -23.43 -7.05
N ARG A 97 -6.34 -23.92 -7.83
CA ARG A 97 -6.21 -24.10 -9.29
C ARG A 97 -6.16 -22.76 -10.05
N GLY A 98 -6.53 -21.64 -9.41
CA GLY A 98 -6.63 -20.31 -10.02
C GLY A 98 -8.06 -19.96 -10.48
N GLY A 99 -8.30 -18.68 -10.74
CA GLY A 99 -9.57 -18.14 -11.24
C GLY A 99 -10.62 -17.81 -10.17
N GLU A 100 -10.28 -17.90 -8.89
CA GLU A 100 -11.22 -17.78 -7.77
C GLU A 100 -11.31 -16.34 -7.20
N GLY A 101 -10.38 -15.46 -7.58
CA GLY A 101 -10.30 -14.10 -7.08
C GLY A 101 -10.02 -14.04 -5.57
N MET A 102 -10.73 -13.19 -4.84
CA MET A 102 -10.52 -13.04 -3.39
C MET A 102 -11.03 -14.27 -2.63
N THR A 103 -10.10 -15.13 -2.21
CA THR A 103 -10.35 -16.32 -1.40
C THR A 103 -10.41 -15.98 0.10
N THR A 104 -11.10 -16.82 0.86
CA THR A 104 -11.14 -16.76 2.32
C THR A 104 -9.77 -17.17 2.91
N VAL A 105 -9.60 -17.06 4.25
CA VAL A 105 -8.34 -17.40 4.94
C VAL A 105 -7.90 -18.85 4.68
N ALA A 106 -8.82 -19.75 4.32
CA ALA A 106 -8.57 -21.15 4.01
C ALA A 106 -8.39 -21.45 2.51
N GLY A 107 -8.23 -20.43 1.65
CA GLY A 107 -8.09 -20.62 0.21
C GLY A 107 -9.39 -21.00 -0.51
N THR A 108 -10.52 -21.12 0.19
CA THR A 108 -11.82 -21.36 -0.44
C THR A 108 -12.27 -20.10 -1.19
N PRO A 109 -12.81 -20.21 -2.42
CA PRO A 109 -13.47 -19.10 -3.09
C PRO A 109 -14.48 -18.45 -2.15
N CYS A 110 -14.52 -17.12 -2.09
CA CYS A 110 -15.61 -16.44 -1.39
C CYS A 110 -16.92 -16.88 -2.06
N SER A 111 -17.72 -17.69 -1.38
CA SER A 111 -18.96 -18.24 -1.93
C SER A 111 -19.81 -17.10 -2.49
N GLU A 112 -20.51 -17.36 -3.59
CA GLU A 112 -21.32 -16.32 -4.24
C GLU A 112 -22.32 -15.71 -3.24
N ARG A 113 -22.84 -16.54 -2.33
CA ARG A 113 -23.65 -16.14 -1.18
C ARG A 113 -22.95 -15.13 -0.28
N ARG A 114 -21.68 -15.35 0.11
CA ARG A 114 -20.91 -14.41 0.93
C ARG A 114 -20.57 -13.13 0.16
N ARG A 115 -20.26 -13.20 -1.14
CA ARG A 115 -20.03 -12.02 -1.98
C ARG A 115 -21.29 -11.16 -2.06
N ARG A 116 -22.46 -11.78 -2.29
CA ARG A 116 -23.76 -11.12 -2.29
C ARG A 116 -24.09 -10.53 -0.91
N ALA A 117 -23.83 -11.26 0.18
CA ALA A 117 -24.04 -10.77 1.54
C ALA A 117 -23.18 -9.53 1.88
N ILE A 118 -21.89 -9.54 1.53
CA ILE A 118 -21.01 -8.38 1.73
C ILE A 118 -21.45 -7.21 0.85
N SER A 119 -21.79 -7.47 -0.42
CA SER A 119 -22.29 -6.43 -1.32
C SER A 119 -23.62 -5.85 -0.85
N SER A 120 -24.49 -6.66 -0.27
CA SER A 120 -25.78 -6.25 0.28
C SER A 120 -25.60 -5.46 1.57
N ALA A 121 -24.70 -5.89 2.46
CA ALA A 121 -24.40 -5.21 3.71
C ALA A 121 -23.73 -3.84 3.48
N LEU A 122 -22.89 -3.71 2.45
CA LEU A 122 -22.24 -2.44 2.10
C LEU A 122 -23.15 -1.49 1.32
N LYS A 123 -24.18 -2.00 0.64
CA LYS A 123 -25.19 -1.18 -0.04
C LYS A 123 -26.10 -0.53 0.99
N GLY A 124 -26.24 0.80 0.90
CA GLY A 124 -27.14 1.55 1.76
C GLY A 124 -26.55 1.96 3.11
N HIS A 125 -25.28 1.64 3.41
CA HIS A 125 -24.64 2.17 4.61
C HIS A 125 -24.64 3.70 4.57
N PRO A 126 -25.28 4.38 5.53
CA PRO A 126 -25.39 5.82 5.54
C PRO A 126 -23.99 6.41 5.70
N VAL A 127 -23.51 7.05 4.64
CA VAL A 127 -22.29 7.83 4.67
C VAL A 127 -22.51 8.97 5.67
N SER A 128 -21.63 9.08 6.66
CA SER A 128 -21.75 10.12 7.69
C SER A 128 -21.91 11.49 7.08
N GLU A 129 -22.67 12.37 7.73
CA GLU A 129 -22.95 13.71 7.21
C GLU A 129 -21.65 14.48 6.90
N LYS A 130 -20.64 14.35 7.75
CA LYS A 130 -19.28 14.88 7.54
C LYS A 130 -18.61 14.36 6.26
N THR A 131 -18.89 13.13 5.84
CA THR A 131 -18.36 12.54 4.61
C THR A 131 -19.21 12.92 3.40
N ARG A 132 -20.54 13.04 3.58
CA ARG A 132 -21.47 13.52 2.54
C ARG A 132 -21.22 15.00 2.20
N GLN A 133 -20.94 15.84 3.20
CA GLN A 133 -20.53 17.24 3.03
C GLN A 133 -19.26 17.36 2.18
N LYS A 134 -18.24 16.50 2.41
CA LYS A 134 -17.01 16.46 1.58
C LYS A 134 -17.26 16.07 0.12
N MET A 135 -18.33 15.31 -0.16
CA MET A 135 -18.73 14.90 -1.51
C MET A 135 -19.65 15.93 -2.18
N ARG A 136 -20.28 16.83 -1.41
CA ARG A 136 -21.27 17.84 -1.86
C ARG A 136 -20.69 19.22 -2.14
N VAL A 137 -19.41 19.47 -1.90
CA VAL A 137 -18.82 20.77 -2.21
C VAL A 137 -18.80 20.95 -3.73
N ALA A 138 -19.82 21.59 -4.26
CA ALA A 138 -19.80 22.15 -5.59
C ALA A 138 -18.87 23.35 -5.55
N PHE A 139 -17.82 23.30 -6.36
CA PHE A 139 -16.96 24.46 -6.58
C PHE A 139 -17.57 25.29 -7.70
N ASP A 140 -17.58 26.60 -7.52
CA ASP A 140 -17.69 27.52 -8.64
C ASP A 140 -16.35 27.50 -9.38
N ASP A 141 -16.35 26.91 -10.58
CA ASP A 141 -15.14 26.72 -11.38
C ASP A 141 -14.50 28.06 -11.75
N SER A 142 -15.29 29.09 -12.05
CA SER A 142 -14.80 30.43 -12.39
C SER A 142 -14.03 31.03 -11.22
N ARG A 143 -14.58 30.91 -10.01
CA ARG A 143 -13.93 31.35 -8.78
C ARG A 143 -12.67 30.53 -8.46
N LEU A 144 -12.69 29.23 -8.72
CA LEU A 144 -11.54 28.35 -8.50
C LEU A 144 -10.38 28.70 -9.44
N ILE A 145 -10.69 28.96 -10.71
CA ILE A 145 -9.75 29.39 -11.76
C ILE A 145 -9.13 30.73 -11.38
N ASP A 146 -9.95 31.72 -11.02
CA ASP A 146 -9.49 33.04 -10.63
C ASP A 146 -8.52 32.97 -9.44
N LEU A 147 -8.90 32.28 -8.37
CA LEU A 147 -8.05 32.13 -7.19
C LEU A 147 -6.73 31.40 -7.50
N TYR A 148 -6.75 30.40 -8.38
CA TYR A 148 -5.59 29.57 -8.67
C TYR A 148 -4.64 30.18 -9.71
N ILE A 149 -5.18 30.73 -10.80
CA ILE A 149 -4.42 31.26 -11.92
C ILE A 149 -4.17 32.76 -11.74
N MET A 150 -5.23 33.55 -11.57
CA MET A 150 -5.14 35.01 -11.54
C MET A 150 -4.52 35.51 -10.24
N GLN A 151 -4.97 34.97 -9.11
CA GLN A 151 -4.47 35.35 -7.78
C GLN A 151 -3.29 34.48 -7.31
N LYS A 152 -2.86 33.49 -8.11
CA LYS A 152 -1.73 32.58 -7.85
C LYS A 152 -1.76 31.88 -6.47
N LYS A 153 -2.94 31.67 -5.89
CA LYS A 153 -3.08 31.04 -4.57
C LYS A 153 -2.90 29.53 -4.66
N GLY A 154 -2.28 28.95 -3.62
CA GLY A 154 -2.15 27.51 -3.51
C GLY A 154 -3.47 26.84 -3.18
N ALA A 155 -3.67 25.60 -3.66
CA ALA A 155 -4.89 24.82 -3.38
C ALA A 155 -5.20 24.65 -1.88
N LYS A 156 -4.20 24.73 -1.00
CA LYS A 156 -4.39 24.70 0.46
C LYS A 156 -5.01 26.00 0.98
N GLU A 157 -4.57 27.13 0.46
CA GLU A 157 -5.11 28.45 0.80
C GLU A 157 -6.52 28.60 0.25
N ILE A 158 -6.74 28.17 -1.00
CA ILE A 158 -8.07 28.09 -1.61
C ILE A 158 -9.00 27.22 -0.77
N ALA A 159 -8.54 26.04 -0.34
CA ALA A 159 -9.33 25.16 0.50
C ALA A 159 -9.65 25.76 1.87
N ALA A 160 -8.70 26.47 2.49
CA ALA A 160 -8.93 27.19 3.74
C ALA A 160 -10.00 28.29 3.59
N MET A 161 -9.95 29.06 2.50
CA MET A 161 -10.95 30.11 2.21
C MET A 161 -12.34 29.52 1.94
N LEU A 162 -12.42 28.33 1.36
CA LEU A 162 -13.67 27.65 1.05
C LEU A 162 -14.17 26.75 2.20
N GLY A 163 -13.44 26.67 3.32
CA GLY A 163 -13.82 25.85 4.47
C GLY A 163 -13.73 24.34 4.24
N VAL A 164 -12.90 23.90 3.29
CA VAL A 164 -12.80 22.49 2.85
C VAL A 164 -11.38 21.95 2.98
N SER A 165 -11.21 20.63 2.83
CA SER A 165 -9.88 20.05 2.65
C SER A 165 -9.32 20.37 1.27
N ASP A 166 -8.00 20.40 1.14
CA ASP A 166 -7.27 20.67 -0.12
C ASP A 166 -7.52 19.65 -1.25
N ARG A 167 -7.81 18.39 -0.90
CA ARG A 167 -8.04 17.31 -1.89
C ARG A 167 -9.19 17.56 -2.88
N PRO A 168 -10.40 17.95 -2.45
CA PRO A 168 -11.48 18.37 -3.35
C PRO A 168 -11.07 19.47 -4.35
N VAL A 169 -10.38 20.52 -3.88
CA VAL A 169 -9.90 21.63 -4.73
C VAL A 169 -8.91 21.12 -5.78
N LEU A 170 -7.92 20.32 -5.36
CA LEU A 170 -6.94 19.72 -6.27
C LEU A 170 -7.57 18.78 -7.30
N ARG A 171 -8.56 17.99 -6.88
CA ARG A 171 -9.31 17.11 -7.78
C ARG A 171 -10.04 17.92 -8.85
N ARG A 172 -10.73 19.00 -8.44
CA ARG A 172 -11.47 19.84 -9.38
C ARG A 172 -10.55 20.58 -10.36
N LEU A 173 -9.44 21.16 -9.88
CA LEU A 173 -8.42 21.78 -10.75
C LEU A 173 -7.80 20.80 -11.75
N HIS A 174 -7.67 19.52 -11.38
CA HIS A 174 -7.20 18.47 -12.28
C HIS A 174 -8.28 18.07 -13.31
N GLU A 175 -9.54 17.95 -12.89
CA GLU A 175 -10.68 17.70 -13.80
C GLU A 175 -10.83 18.82 -14.85
N LEU A 176 -10.56 20.07 -14.47
CA LEU A 176 -10.53 21.23 -15.36
C LEU A 176 -9.26 21.31 -16.22
N GLY A 177 -8.32 20.37 -16.09
CA GLY A 177 -7.07 20.34 -16.86
C GLY A 177 -6.04 21.41 -16.50
N ILE A 178 -6.26 22.15 -15.41
CA ILE A 178 -5.41 23.28 -14.97
C ILE A 178 -4.20 22.78 -14.17
N ALA A 179 -4.40 21.76 -13.33
CA ALA A 179 -3.33 21.12 -12.57
C ALA A 179 -2.83 19.86 -13.30
N ARG A 180 -1.59 19.89 -13.81
CA ARG A 180 -1.01 18.83 -14.66
C ARG A 180 -0.81 17.46 -13.98
N ASP A 181 -0.70 17.39 -12.65
CA ASP A 181 -0.62 16.12 -11.90
C ASP A 181 -0.81 16.37 -10.38
N LEU A 182 -1.56 15.50 -9.71
CA LEU A 182 -1.72 15.49 -8.24
C LEU A 182 -0.37 15.29 -7.50
N ARG A 183 0.62 14.67 -8.15
CA ARG A 183 2.01 14.56 -7.64
C ARG A 183 2.89 15.76 -8.03
N ALA A 184 2.82 16.28 -9.27
CA ALA A 184 3.60 17.46 -9.66
C ALA A 184 3.22 18.74 -8.89
N ALA A 185 1.96 18.89 -8.50
CA ALA A 185 1.50 20.00 -7.65
C ALA A 185 2.14 20.00 -6.24
N CYS A 186 2.61 18.84 -5.75
CA CYS A 186 3.41 18.77 -4.52
C CYS A 186 4.85 19.24 -4.75
N VAL A 187 5.47 18.90 -5.88
CA VAL A 187 6.88 19.20 -6.14
C VAL A 187 7.11 20.71 -6.40
N LEU A 188 6.16 21.38 -7.06
CA LEU A 188 6.27 22.81 -7.41
C LEU A 188 6.02 23.79 -6.25
N ARG A 189 5.68 23.33 -5.04
CA ARG A 189 5.32 24.18 -3.89
C ARG A 189 6.29 24.11 -2.69
N GLY A 190 7.56 23.73 -2.91
CA GLY A 190 8.47 23.59 -1.76
C GLY A 190 7.95 22.62 -0.70
N TYR A 191 7.10 21.66 -1.10
CA TYR A 191 6.55 20.63 -0.24
C TYR A 191 7.69 19.67 0.12
N ARG A 192 8.50 20.05 1.11
CA ARG A 192 9.05 19.06 2.03
C ARG A 192 7.82 18.53 2.76
N GLY A 193 7.16 17.53 2.16
CA GLY A 193 6.12 16.79 2.86
C GLY A 193 6.68 16.55 4.24
N GLN A 194 5.95 17.00 5.27
CA GLN A 194 6.33 16.72 6.65
C GLN A 194 6.75 15.26 6.62
N LYS A 195 8.06 14.98 6.83
CA LYS A 195 8.52 13.62 7.12
C LYS A 195 7.51 13.17 8.14
N GLY A 196 6.63 12.23 7.72
CA GLY A 196 5.37 12.02 8.42
C GLY A 196 5.70 12.05 9.90
N ILE A 197 5.03 12.93 10.67
CA ILE A 197 5.16 12.90 12.11
C ILE A 197 4.85 11.47 12.44
N GLY A 198 5.90 10.66 12.64
CA GLY A 198 5.77 9.26 12.96
C GLY A 198 4.85 9.33 14.16
N THR A 199 3.65 8.76 14.00
CA THR A 199 2.70 8.74 15.09
C THR A 199 3.52 8.32 16.30
N ARG A 200 3.40 9.08 17.39
CA ARG A 200 4.13 8.87 18.65
C ARG A 200 3.72 7.54 19.32
N ALA A 201 3.44 6.50 18.53
CA ALA A 201 3.10 5.13 18.88
C ALA A 201 4.14 4.51 19.83
N HIS A 202 5.29 5.13 20.01
CA HIS A 202 6.33 4.70 20.94
C HIS A 202 6.69 5.74 22.01
N ALA A 203 5.93 6.84 22.15
CA ALA A 203 6.17 7.85 23.20
C ALA A 203 5.63 7.42 24.58
N HIS A 204 4.63 6.54 24.64
CA HIS A 204 4.04 6.05 25.89
C HIS A 204 4.68 4.76 26.43
N LYS A 205 5.60 4.12 25.69
CA LYS A 205 6.25 2.89 26.16
C LYS A 205 7.05 3.12 27.44
N SER A 206 6.92 2.25 28.44
CA SER A 206 7.76 2.30 29.64
C SER A 206 9.15 1.68 29.39
N HIS A 207 9.29 0.80 28.39
CA HIS A 207 10.53 0.07 28.11
C HIS A 207 10.90 0.09 26.61
N CYS A 208 12.20 -0.01 26.31
CA CYS A 208 12.72 -0.10 24.94
C CYS A 208 12.59 -1.52 24.38
N LYS A 209 12.92 -1.71 23.09
CA LYS A 209 12.85 -3.03 22.42
C LYS A 209 13.72 -4.14 23.03
N ARG A 210 14.70 -3.77 23.88
CA ARG A 210 15.60 -4.69 24.61
C ARG A 210 15.25 -4.76 26.10
N GLY A 211 14.07 -4.31 26.51
CA GLY A 211 13.63 -4.40 27.90
C GLY A 211 14.15 -3.32 28.86
N HIS A 212 15.05 -2.42 28.45
CA HIS A 212 15.49 -1.35 29.36
C HIS A 212 14.40 -0.29 29.60
N ALA A 213 14.22 0.12 30.85
CA ALA A 213 13.26 1.15 31.25
C ALA A 213 13.64 2.54 30.71
N TYR A 214 12.65 3.32 30.28
CA TYR A 214 12.81 4.73 29.90
C TYR A 214 12.71 5.65 31.12
N THR A 215 13.76 5.65 31.95
CA THR A 215 13.93 6.61 33.05
C THR A 215 14.59 7.90 32.55
N LYS A 216 14.67 8.94 33.39
CA LYS A 216 15.33 10.22 33.03
C LYS A 216 16.83 10.01 32.73
N GLU A 217 17.44 9.04 33.42
CA GLU A 217 18.84 8.67 33.33
C GLU A 217 19.13 7.79 32.12
N ASN A 218 18.19 6.93 31.71
CA ASN A 218 18.37 5.99 30.59
C ASN A 218 17.75 6.46 29.26
N THR A 219 17.14 7.65 29.25
CA THR A 219 16.50 8.23 28.06
C THR A 219 17.28 9.44 27.57
N TYR A 220 17.44 9.56 26.25
CA TYR A 220 17.92 10.79 25.61
C TYR A 220 16.96 11.19 24.48
N VAL A 221 16.67 12.49 24.38
CA VAL A 221 15.80 13.05 23.35
C VAL A 221 16.66 13.50 22.18
N GLN A 222 16.41 12.92 21.01
CA GLN A 222 17.09 13.25 19.75
C GLN A 222 16.57 14.57 19.16
N PRO A 223 17.34 15.23 18.27
CA PRO A 223 16.92 16.48 17.60
C PRO A 223 15.60 16.38 16.83
N ASN A 224 15.22 15.17 16.39
CA ASN A 224 13.95 14.89 15.74
C ASN A 224 12.76 14.69 16.72
N LYS A 225 12.93 15.04 18.00
CA LYS A 225 11.96 14.84 19.10
C LYS A 225 11.62 13.36 19.38
N GLY A 226 12.39 12.42 18.85
CA GLY A 226 12.33 11.00 19.21
C GLY A 226 13.14 10.71 20.47
N ARG A 227 12.80 9.66 21.22
CA ARG A 227 13.57 9.22 22.39
C ARG A 227 14.37 7.96 22.10
N ALA A 228 15.61 7.90 22.59
CA ALA A 228 16.49 6.75 22.50
C ALA A 228 16.88 6.23 23.89
N CYS A 229 17.11 4.93 24.00
CA CYS A 229 17.65 4.28 25.19
C CYS A 229 19.19 4.35 25.19
N ARG A 230 19.76 4.93 26.25
CA ARG A 230 21.22 5.09 26.41
C ARG A 230 21.92 3.74 26.59
N ALA A 231 21.34 2.81 27.37
CA ALA A 231 21.88 1.46 27.52
C ALA A 231 21.99 0.73 26.16
N CYS A 232 20.98 0.84 25.30
CA CYS A 232 21.04 0.26 23.95
C CYS A 232 22.14 0.87 23.09
N LYS A 233 22.42 2.17 23.24
CA LYS A 233 23.51 2.85 22.53
C LYS A 233 24.88 2.39 23.02
N LYS A 234 25.07 2.18 24.32
CA LYS A 234 26.31 1.62 24.89
C LYS A 234 26.60 0.22 24.34
N ILE A 235 25.59 -0.65 24.35
CA ILE A 235 25.71 -2.02 23.80
C ILE A 235 26.13 -1.97 22.33
N LEU A 236 25.46 -1.13 21.52
CA LEU A 236 25.78 -0.99 20.09
C LEU A 236 27.22 -0.50 19.85
N ARG A 237 27.69 0.47 20.64
CA ARG A 237 29.06 0.98 20.54
C ARG A 237 30.08 -0.10 20.88
N HIS A 238 29.88 -0.81 21.98
CA HIS A 238 30.75 -1.91 22.39
C HIS A 238 30.76 -3.07 21.36
N THR A 239 29.62 -3.40 20.75
CA THR A 239 29.58 -4.40 19.67
C THR A 239 30.30 -3.93 18.40
N GLN A 240 30.31 -2.64 18.10
CA GLN A 240 31.02 -2.07 16.95
C GLN A 240 32.53 -1.99 17.19
N GLU A 241 32.94 -1.69 18.42
CA GLU A 241 34.36 -1.67 18.83
C GLU A 241 34.96 -3.08 18.86
N LYS A 242 34.19 -4.11 19.25
CA LYS A 242 34.62 -5.52 19.17
C LYS A 242 34.64 -6.12 17.75
N ALA A 243 33.99 -5.46 16.79
CA ALA A 243 33.91 -5.92 15.40
C ALA A 243 34.92 -5.21 14.48
N ARG A 244 35.76 -4.32 15.04
CA ARG A 244 36.91 -3.69 14.40
C ARG A 244 38.18 -4.36 14.90
#